data_AF-A0A416R0I5-F1
#
_entry.id   AF-A0A416R0I5-F1
#
_cell.length_a   1.000
_cell.length_b   1.000
_cell.length_c   1.000
_cell.angle_alpha   90.00
_cell.angle_beta   90.00
_cell.angle_gamma   90.00
#
_symmetry.space_group_name_H-M   'P 1'
#
loop_
_entity.id
_entity.type
_entity.pdbx_description
1 polymer ?
#
loop_
_entity_poly.entity_id
_entity_poly.type
_entity_poly.pdbx_seq_one_letter_code
_entity_poly.pdbx_strand_id
1 'polypeptide(L)'
;MYCEQCGAKNEPGSSFCSACGAPLAAEQPAHDAAASSKPSVGASVFAGIGILTSKKIKIAGAVIAAVLAIFVVSSLFGGRSDTETAEQFFDAIFEQDASALLDLVPKGVVQTVMDEGGYTKAEVAEELEELGNQFEYAVGSLDFLRRGVKISYKAVGSEHVDDNELDDIQEQYDQFNVNVSDAREVSVSFRVQASSLGIDEEAPFEVPVIKVGNSWYIDVVSLS
;
A
#
# COMPACT_ATOMS: atom_id res chain seq x y z
N MET A 1 33.09 -3.97 15.14
CA MET A 1 32.08 -4.27 16.17
C MET A 1 31.34 -5.56 15.82
N TYR A 2 30.65 -6.19 16.76
CA TYR A 2 29.81 -7.36 16.46
C TYR A 2 28.34 -6.96 16.56
N CYS A 3 27.51 -7.51 15.69
CA CYS A 3 26.07 -7.29 15.73
C CYS A 3 25.48 -8.03 16.93
N GLU A 4 24.72 -7.32 17.77
CA GLU A 4 24.07 -7.91 18.95
C GLU A 4 22.89 -8.81 18.58
N GLN A 5 22.31 -8.63 17.39
CA GLN A 5 21.17 -9.41 16.91
C GLN A 5 21.58 -10.74 16.28
N CYS A 6 22.63 -10.76 15.44
CA CYS A 6 23.02 -11.96 14.69
C CYS A 6 24.45 -12.46 14.95
N GLY A 7 25.24 -11.73 15.75
CA GLY A 7 26.63 -12.09 16.07
C GLY A 7 27.66 -11.85 14.96
N ALA A 8 27.24 -11.33 13.80
CA ALA A 8 28.16 -11.07 12.69
C ALA A 8 29.19 -9.96 13.00
N LYS A 9 30.42 -10.11 12.51
CA LYS A 9 31.47 -9.10 12.64
C LYS A 9 31.30 -8.00 11.58
N ASN A 10 31.29 -6.75 12.01
CA ASN A 10 31.13 -5.56 11.15
C ASN A 10 32.30 -4.58 11.34
N GLU A 11 32.54 -3.74 10.33
CA GLU A 11 33.58 -2.71 10.37
C GLU A 11 33.25 -1.63 11.44
N PRO A 12 34.24 -1.14 12.21
CA PRO A 12 34.02 -0.06 13.17
C PRO A 12 33.45 1.20 12.50
N GLY A 13 32.35 1.74 13.02
CA GLY A 13 31.67 2.92 12.47
C GLY A 13 30.55 2.61 11.45
N SER A 14 30.29 1.34 11.15
CA SER A 14 29.14 0.94 10.32
C SER A 14 27.83 1.24 11.06
N SER A 15 26.87 1.89 10.38
CA SER A 15 25.56 2.21 10.97
C SER A 15 24.63 0.99 11.05
N PHE A 16 24.81 0.00 10.18
CA PHE A 16 23.97 -1.20 10.08
C PHE A 16 24.81 -2.46 9.87
N CYS A 17 24.28 -3.61 10.28
CA CYS A 17 24.93 -4.90 10.08
C CYS A 17 24.80 -5.36 8.63
N SER A 18 25.92 -5.70 7.99
CA SER A 18 25.95 -6.17 6.60
C SER A 18 25.32 -7.56 6.39
N ALA A 19 25.08 -8.32 7.46
CA ALA A 19 24.53 -9.67 7.40
C ALA A 19 23.01 -9.73 7.64
N CYS A 20 22.47 -8.87 8.51
CA CYS A 20 21.05 -8.91 8.88
C CYS A 20 20.33 -7.56 8.85
N GLY A 21 21.01 -6.47 8.48
CA GLY A 21 20.43 -5.13 8.41
C GLY A 21 20.19 -4.44 9.76
N ALA A 22 20.37 -5.13 10.89
CA ALA A 22 20.14 -4.55 12.21
C ALA A 22 21.05 -3.33 12.48
N PRO A 23 20.53 -2.25 13.09
CA PRO A 23 21.33 -1.08 13.41
C PRO A 23 22.44 -1.44 14.42
N LEU A 24 23.62 -0.87 14.20
CA LEU A 24 24.77 -1.05 15.08
C LEU A 24 24.95 0.24 15.88
N ALA A 25 24.71 0.17 17.19
CA ALA A 25 24.77 1.35 18.05
C ALA A 25 26.15 2.01 17.98
N ALA A 26 26.18 3.30 17.62
CA ALA A 26 27.39 4.11 17.72
C ALA A 26 27.61 4.48 19.20
N GLU A 27 28.80 4.22 19.73
CA GLU A 27 29.20 4.67 21.07
C GLU A 27 29.13 6.21 21.15
N GLN A 28 28.29 6.72 22.05
CA GLN A 28 28.09 8.14 22.32
C GLN A 28 28.56 8.44 23.76
N PRO A 29 29.29 9.53 24.04
CA PRO A 29 29.31 10.10 25.37
C PRO A 29 28.06 10.98 25.58
N ALA A 30 27.52 10.92 26.79
CA ALA A 30 26.23 11.44 27.22
C ALA A 30 26.08 12.97 27.17
N HIS A 31 24.87 13.45 26.84
CA HIS A 31 24.22 14.59 27.49
C HIS A 31 22.69 14.54 27.29
N ASP A 32 22.00 15.00 28.33
CA ASP A 32 20.56 14.93 28.58
C ASP A 32 19.62 15.60 27.58
N ALA A 33 18.42 15.03 27.53
CA ALA A 33 17.11 15.61 27.27
C ALA A 33 16.77 16.18 25.87
N ALA A 34 15.71 15.57 25.30
CA ALA A 34 14.61 16.15 24.54
C ALA A 34 14.44 15.61 23.10
N ALA A 35 13.18 15.23 22.83
CA ALA A 35 12.55 14.96 21.54
C ALA A 35 13.07 13.73 20.76
N SER A 36 12.37 12.60 20.95
CA SER A 36 12.30 11.54 19.95
C SER A 36 11.52 12.05 18.73
N SER A 37 12.22 12.51 17.71
CA SER A 37 11.71 12.47 16.34
C SER A 37 12.07 11.12 15.76
N LYS A 38 11.11 10.18 15.73
CA LYS A 38 11.20 9.03 14.82
C LYS A 38 11.31 9.59 13.38
N PRO A 39 12.24 9.12 12.53
CA PRO A 39 12.16 9.43 11.11
C PRO A 39 10.93 8.69 10.55
N SER A 40 9.85 9.43 10.30
CA SER A 40 8.73 8.96 9.50
C SER A 40 9.21 8.84 8.05
N VAL A 41 9.64 7.65 7.68
CA VAL A 41 9.80 7.27 6.27
C VAL A 41 8.41 6.89 5.73
N GLY A 42 7.43 7.79 5.86
CA GLY A 42 6.05 7.59 5.39
C GLY A 42 5.64 8.58 4.29
N ALA A 43 6.29 9.73 4.21
CA ALA A 43 5.86 10.81 3.31
C ALA A 43 6.52 10.82 1.91
N SER A 44 7.43 9.90 1.61
CA SER A 44 8.29 10.01 0.41
C SER A 44 8.24 8.81 -0.55
N VAL A 45 7.45 7.77 -0.28
CA VAL A 45 7.41 6.55 -1.11
C VAL A 45 6.38 6.62 -2.25
N PHE A 46 5.38 7.50 -2.15
CA PHE A 46 4.42 7.74 -3.24
C PHE A 46 5.00 8.58 -4.41
N ALA A 47 6.28 8.95 -4.31
CA ALA A 47 7.03 9.55 -5.39
C ALA A 47 7.49 8.49 -6.41
N GLY A 48 6.60 8.13 -7.35
CA GLY A 48 7.07 7.83 -8.70
C GLY A 48 6.78 6.45 -9.28
N ILE A 49 5.57 5.91 -9.15
CA ILE A 49 5.23 4.67 -9.84
C ILE A 49 3.87 4.76 -10.55
N GLY A 50 3.89 4.74 -11.89
CA GLY A 50 2.71 4.67 -12.75
C GLY A 50 3.09 4.23 -14.16
N ILE A 51 2.64 3.03 -14.57
CA ILE A 51 3.02 2.34 -15.81
C ILE A 51 2.08 2.61 -16.99
N LEU A 52 2.67 2.37 -18.18
CA LEU A 52 2.13 2.20 -19.53
C LEU A 52 0.83 1.44 -19.69
N THR A 53 -0.20 2.15 -20.15
CA THR A 53 -1.03 1.64 -21.25
C THR A 53 -0.60 2.26 -22.58
N SER A 54 -0.34 1.40 -23.57
CA SER A 54 -0.64 1.71 -24.96
C SER A 54 -1.05 0.44 -25.71
N LYS A 55 -2.16 0.55 -26.46
CA LYS A 55 -2.84 -0.53 -27.17
C LYS A 55 -1.99 -1.11 -28.32
N LYS A 56 -1.92 -2.45 -28.38
CA LYS A 56 -2.41 -3.34 -29.46
C LYS A 56 -1.61 -4.66 -29.47
N ILE A 57 -2.11 -5.70 -28.81
CA ILE A 57 -1.67 -7.08 -29.05
C ILE A 57 -2.90 -7.92 -29.38
N LYS A 58 -2.95 -8.41 -30.62
CA LYS A 58 -3.95 -9.40 -31.08
C LYS A 58 -3.55 -10.78 -30.55
N ILE A 59 -3.80 -11.04 -29.26
CA ILE A 59 -3.82 -12.41 -28.71
C ILE A 59 -5.00 -12.52 -27.73
N ALA A 60 -6.01 -13.25 -28.19
CA ALA A 60 -7.03 -14.00 -27.45
C ALA A 60 -7.89 -13.27 -26.39
N GLY A 61 -9.13 -12.94 -26.78
CA GLY A 61 -10.23 -12.54 -25.89
C GLY A 61 -10.66 -13.58 -24.83
N ALA A 62 -9.83 -14.57 -24.52
CA ALA A 62 -10.04 -15.54 -23.46
C ALA A 62 -9.49 -15.07 -22.11
N VAL A 63 -8.43 -14.24 -22.07
CA VAL A 63 -7.82 -13.77 -20.81
C VAL A 63 -8.67 -12.68 -20.16
N ILE A 64 -9.17 -11.72 -20.94
CA ILE A 64 -10.02 -10.62 -20.44
C ILE A 64 -11.39 -11.16 -19.96
N ALA A 65 -11.97 -12.13 -20.67
CA ALA A 65 -13.21 -12.79 -20.24
C ALA A 65 -13.00 -13.64 -18.97
N ALA A 66 -11.82 -14.21 -18.75
CA ALA A 66 -11.50 -14.94 -17.52
C ALA A 66 -11.33 -14.02 -16.31
N VAL A 67 -10.66 -12.86 -16.47
CA VAL A 67 -10.52 -11.85 -15.39
C VAL A 67 -11.89 -11.26 -15.03
N LEU A 68 -12.72 -10.93 -16.03
CA LEU A 68 -14.08 -10.45 -15.79
C LEU A 68 -15.00 -11.54 -15.22
N ALA A 69 -14.84 -12.81 -15.62
CA ALA A 69 -15.59 -13.92 -15.01
C ALA A 69 -15.15 -14.20 -13.57
N ILE A 70 -13.87 -13.99 -13.22
CA ILE A 70 -13.40 -14.06 -11.83
C ILE A 70 -14.04 -12.94 -11.01
N PHE A 71 -14.04 -11.69 -11.49
CA PHE A 71 -14.73 -10.57 -10.85
C PHE A 71 -16.24 -10.78 -10.69
N VAL A 72 -16.91 -11.39 -11.68
CA VAL A 72 -18.35 -11.67 -11.62
C VAL A 72 -18.67 -12.88 -10.72
N VAL A 73 -17.79 -13.88 -10.62
CA VAL A 73 -17.99 -15.04 -9.73
C VAL A 73 -17.64 -14.73 -8.28
N SER A 74 -16.63 -13.89 -8.00
CA SER A 74 -16.34 -13.41 -6.64
C SER A 74 -17.46 -12.50 -6.11
N SER A 75 -18.02 -11.64 -6.97
CA SER A 75 -19.11 -10.75 -6.60
C SER A 75 -20.44 -11.46 -6.27
N LEU A 76 -20.60 -12.76 -6.60
CA LEU A 76 -21.90 -13.42 -6.46
C LEU A 76 -22.10 -14.11 -5.10
N PHE A 77 -21.06 -14.56 -4.35
CA PHE A 77 -21.27 -15.22 -3.04
C PHE A 77 -20.11 -15.17 -2.00
N GLY A 78 -19.07 -14.34 -2.14
CA GLY A 78 -18.01 -14.26 -1.13
C GLY A 78 -17.34 -12.90 -1.09
N GLY A 79 -17.19 -12.30 0.09
CA GLY A 79 -16.47 -11.03 0.22
C GLY A 79 -14.99 -11.16 -0.16
N ARG A 80 -14.39 -10.02 -0.50
CA ARG A 80 -12.98 -9.87 -0.91
C ARG A 80 -12.05 -10.35 0.20
N SER A 81 -11.02 -11.16 -0.10
CA SER A 81 -10.01 -11.60 0.90
C SER A 81 -8.98 -10.51 1.21
N ASP A 82 -8.24 -10.66 2.31
CA ASP A 82 -7.14 -9.77 2.74
C ASP A 82 -6.11 -9.50 1.63
N THR A 83 -5.55 -10.58 1.07
CA THR A 83 -4.54 -10.57 0.01
C THR A 83 -5.07 -9.98 -1.30
N GLU A 84 -6.33 -10.27 -1.64
CA GLU A 84 -7.00 -9.69 -2.81
C GLU A 84 -7.23 -8.19 -2.62
N THR A 85 -7.59 -7.73 -1.42
CA THR A 85 -7.71 -6.30 -1.08
C THR A 85 -6.39 -5.56 -1.29
N ALA A 86 -5.28 -6.12 -0.82
CA ALA A 86 -3.97 -5.48 -0.99
C ALA A 86 -3.54 -5.43 -2.47
N GLU A 87 -3.77 -6.48 -3.25
CA GLU A 87 -3.48 -6.46 -4.70
C GLU A 87 -4.37 -5.45 -5.44
N GLN A 88 -5.68 -5.41 -5.13
CA GLN A 88 -6.61 -4.45 -5.74
C GLN A 88 -6.25 -3.00 -5.41
N PHE A 89 -5.64 -2.72 -4.26
CA PHE A 89 -5.13 -1.39 -3.93
C PHE A 89 -4.04 -0.93 -4.89
N PHE A 90 -3.08 -1.81 -5.20
CA PHE A 90 -2.06 -1.51 -6.20
C PHE A 90 -2.64 -1.46 -7.62
N ASP A 91 -3.54 -2.38 -7.99
CA ASP A 91 -4.26 -2.32 -9.28
C ASP A 91 -4.91 -0.95 -9.46
N ALA A 92 -5.67 -0.50 -8.46
CA ALA A 92 -6.40 0.76 -8.54
C ALA A 92 -5.47 1.99 -8.61
N ILE A 93 -4.34 1.98 -7.90
CA ILE A 93 -3.31 3.04 -8.02
C ILE A 93 -2.69 3.04 -9.42
N PHE A 94 -2.25 1.88 -9.92
CA PHE A 94 -1.52 1.81 -11.19
C PHE A 94 -2.42 1.99 -12.42
N GLU A 95 -3.68 1.61 -12.32
CA GLU A 95 -4.70 1.79 -13.35
C GLU A 95 -5.40 3.16 -13.25
N GLN A 96 -5.12 3.94 -12.20
CA GLN A 96 -5.74 5.24 -11.93
C GLN A 96 -7.25 5.15 -11.74
N ASP A 97 -7.71 4.05 -11.14
CA ASP A 97 -9.11 3.79 -10.91
C ASP A 97 -9.54 4.33 -9.54
N ALA A 98 -9.90 5.61 -9.53
CA ALA A 98 -10.42 6.32 -8.37
C ALA A 98 -11.66 5.62 -7.75
N SER A 99 -12.51 5.00 -8.57
CA SER A 99 -13.69 4.27 -8.09
C SER A 99 -13.28 2.99 -7.38
N ALA A 100 -12.34 2.24 -7.94
CA ALA A 100 -11.81 1.03 -7.31
C ALA A 100 -11.08 1.35 -6.00
N LEU A 101 -10.38 2.49 -5.91
CA LEU A 101 -9.79 2.97 -4.66
C LEU A 101 -10.85 3.26 -3.59
N LEU A 102 -11.93 3.96 -3.94
CA LEU A 102 -13.04 4.20 -3.01
C LEU A 102 -13.71 2.90 -2.56
N ASP A 103 -13.84 1.91 -3.43
CA ASP A 103 -14.40 0.59 -3.12
C ASP A 103 -13.51 -0.25 -2.17
N LEU A 104 -12.28 0.19 -1.93
CA LEU A 104 -11.35 -0.40 -0.97
C LEU A 104 -11.39 0.28 0.40
N VAL A 105 -12.13 1.39 0.54
CA VAL A 105 -12.31 2.11 1.80
C VAL A 105 -13.64 1.70 2.45
N PRO A 106 -13.70 1.46 3.77
CA PRO A 106 -14.97 1.17 4.43
C PRO A 106 -15.98 2.31 4.22
N LYS A 107 -17.21 1.95 3.85
CA LYS A 107 -18.27 2.94 3.55
C LYS A 107 -18.56 3.90 4.70
N GLY A 108 -18.42 3.44 5.95
CA GLY A 108 -18.59 4.30 7.13
C GLY A 108 -17.56 5.44 7.15
N VAL A 109 -16.30 5.17 6.81
CA VAL A 109 -15.26 6.22 6.69
C VAL A 109 -15.63 7.22 5.61
N VAL A 110 -15.95 6.74 4.40
CA VAL A 110 -16.34 7.61 3.28
C VAL A 110 -17.53 8.48 3.66
N GLN A 111 -18.56 7.88 4.26
CA GLN A 111 -19.77 8.58 4.65
C GLN A 111 -19.51 9.62 5.74
N THR A 112 -18.74 9.30 6.78
CA THR A 112 -18.37 10.25 7.84
C THR A 112 -17.59 11.43 7.28
N VAL A 113 -16.58 11.19 6.42
CA VAL A 113 -15.81 12.26 5.78
C VAL A 113 -16.70 13.17 4.93
N MET A 114 -17.66 12.58 4.20
CA MET A 114 -18.63 13.34 3.43
C MET A 114 -19.56 14.19 4.31
N ASP A 115 -20.10 13.60 5.38
CA ASP A 115 -21.06 14.26 6.27
C ASP A 115 -20.40 15.35 7.13
N GLU A 116 -19.17 15.13 7.61
CA GLU A 116 -18.41 16.10 8.41
C GLU A 116 -17.76 17.19 7.54
N GLY A 117 -17.26 16.82 6.35
CA GLY A 117 -16.67 17.74 5.39
C GLY A 117 -17.70 18.58 4.62
N GLY A 118 -18.98 18.19 4.68
CA GLY A 118 -20.06 18.85 3.94
C GLY A 118 -20.03 18.59 2.44
N TYR A 119 -19.33 17.54 2.00
CA TYR A 119 -19.20 17.19 0.59
C TYR A 119 -20.39 16.37 0.10
N THR A 120 -20.92 16.75 -1.05
CA THR A 120 -21.86 15.92 -1.81
C THR A 120 -21.11 14.82 -2.57
N LYS A 121 -21.82 13.75 -2.97
CA LYS A 121 -21.25 12.70 -3.83
C LYS A 121 -20.67 13.24 -5.14
N ALA A 122 -21.26 14.32 -5.65
CA ALA A 122 -20.80 14.98 -6.86
C ALA A 122 -19.47 15.70 -6.63
N GLU A 123 -19.35 16.45 -5.53
CA GLU A 123 -18.11 17.15 -5.17
C GLU A 123 -16.96 16.17 -4.90
N VAL A 124 -17.22 15.05 -4.22
CA VAL A 124 -16.20 13.99 -4.04
C VAL A 124 -15.78 13.39 -5.38
N ALA A 125 -16.72 13.17 -6.30
CA ALA A 125 -16.40 12.66 -7.63
C ALA A 125 -15.59 13.67 -8.45
N GLU A 126 -15.94 14.96 -8.38
CA GLU A 126 -15.20 16.05 -9.03
C GLU A 126 -13.77 16.17 -8.47
N GLU A 127 -13.60 16.09 -7.15
CA GLU A 127 -12.27 16.10 -6.52
C GLU A 127 -11.44 14.86 -6.91
N LEU A 128 -12.06 13.68 -7.00
CA LEU A 128 -11.38 12.47 -7.48
C LEU A 128 -10.99 12.55 -8.95
N GLU A 129 -11.84 13.14 -9.80
CA GLU A 129 -11.50 13.41 -11.19
C GLU A 129 -10.35 14.42 -11.29
N GLU A 130 -10.35 15.48 -10.48
CA GLU A 130 -9.29 16.48 -10.45
C GLU A 130 -7.96 15.89 -9.94
N LEU A 131 -8.00 15.10 -8.87
CA LEU A 131 -6.86 14.30 -8.38
C LEU A 131 -6.37 13.33 -9.44
N GLY A 132 -7.28 12.64 -10.14
CA GLY A 132 -6.97 11.73 -11.23
C GLY A 132 -6.26 12.45 -12.38
N ASN A 133 -6.75 13.62 -12.78
CA ASN A 133 -6.11 14.46 -13.82
C ASN A 133 -4.74 15.01 -13.36
N GLN A 134 -4.61 15.40 -12.09
CA GLN A 134 -3.34 15.84 -11.52
C GLN A 134 -2.33 14.69 -11.48
N PHE A 135 -2.79 13.49 -11.13
CA PHE A 135 -2.01 12.26 -11.17
C PHE A 135 -1.64 11.89 -12.60
N GLU A 136 -2.56 12.01 -13.57
CA GLU A 136 -2.29 11.80 -14.99
C GLU A 136 -1.21 12.76 -15.51
N TYR A 137 -1.26 14.03 -15.13
CA TYR A 137 -0.23 15.01 -15.48
C TYR A 137 1.12 14.69 -14.85
N ALA A 138 1.13 14.33 -13.56
CA ALA A 138 2.34 13.94 -12.84
C ALA A 138 2.96 12.67 -13.45
N VAL A 139 2.16 11.64 -13.72
CA VAL A 139 2.60 10.37 -14.31
C VAL A 139 2.95 10.52 -15.80
N GLY A 140 2.25 11.37 -16.54
CA GLY A 140 2.55 11.70 -17.94
C GLY A 140 3.91 12.36 -18.11
N SER A 141 4.38 13.13 -17.12
CA SER A 141 5.74 13.67 -17.10
C SER A 141 6.83 12.60 -16.87
N LEU A 142 6.45 11.45 -16.30
CA LEU A 142 7.30 10.27 -16.07
C LEU A 142 7.27 9.30 -17.27
N ASP A 143 6.70 9.67 -18.43
CA ASP A 143 6.68 8.82 -19.62
C ASP A 143 8.11 8.46 -20.11
N PHE A 144 9.13 9.24 -19.69
CA PHE A 144 10.55 8.90 -19.89
C PHE A 144 11.03 7.72 -19.02
N LEU A 145 10.49 7.55 -17.80
CA LEU A 145 10.75 6.39 -16.92
C LEU A 145 9.93 5.17 -17.37
N ARG A 146 8.69 5.39 -17.82
CA ARG A 146 7.82 4.34 -18.40
C ARG A 146 8.52 3.59 -19.53
N ARG A 147 9.31 4.28 -20.37
CA ARG A 147 10.15 3.64 -21.40
C ARG A 147 11.36 2.92 -20.77
N GLY A 148 11.10 1.86 -20.03
CA GLY A 148 12.15 0.97 -19.50
C GLY A 148 11.91 0.47 -18.08
N VAL A 149 10.96 1.05 -17.33
CA VAL A 149 10.60 0.60 -15.98
C VAL A 149 9.39 -0.36 -16.05
N LYS A 150 9.58 -1.59 -15.55
CA LYS A 150 8.53 -2.58 -15.33
C LYS A 150 8.33 -2.75 -13.82
N ILE A 151 7.09 -2.66 -13.38
CA ILE A 151 6.66 -2.88 -12.00
C ILE A 151 5.77 -4.11 -11.99
N SER A 152 5.94 -4.95 -10.99
CA SER A 152 5.04 -6.06 -10.69
C SER A 152 4.92 -6.20 -9.18
N TYR A 153 3.72 -6.54 -8.72
CA TYR A 153 3.44 -6.79 -7.32
C TYR A 153 2.65 -8.09 -7.17
N LYS A 154 2.77 -8.71 -5.99
CA LYS A 154 2.00 -9.88 -5.63
C LYS A 154 1.93 -10.02 -4.12
N ALA A 155 0.75 -10.29 -3.58
CA ALA A 155 0.62 -10.68 -2.19
C ALA A 155 1.33 -12.03 -1.97
N VAL A 156 2.24 -12.06 -1.00
CA VAL A 156 3.04 -13.25 -0.67
C VAL A 156 2.66 -13.87 0.68
N GLY A 157 1.95 -13.12 1.53
CA GLY A 157 1.43 -13.59 2.79
C GLY A 157 0.60 -12.54 3.50
N SER A 158 0.00 -12.92 4.63
CA SER A 158 -0.69 -12.02 5.54
C SER A 158 -0.47 -12.48 6.97
N GLU A 159 -0.15 -11.55 7.86
CA GLU A 159 -0.02 -11.80 9.29
C GLU A 159 -1.22 -11.21 10.03
N HIS A 160 -1.61 -11.86 11.13
CA HIS A 160 -2.71 -11.40 11.96
C HIS A 160 -2.20 -10.34 12.93
N VAL A 161 -2.92 -9.23 13.01
CA VAL A 161 -2.72 -8.21 14.05
C VAL A 161 -3.14 -8.80 15.40
N ASP A 162 -2.37 -8.58 16.46
CA ASP A 162 -2.69 -9.16 17.77
C ASP A 162 -3.89 -8.48 18.44
N ASP A 163 -4.50 -9.17 19.39
CA ASP A 163 -5.76 -8.74 20.02
C ASP A 163 -5.70 -7.31 20.59
N ASN A 164 -4.56 -6.86 21.15
CA ASN A 164 -4.50 -5.51 21.75
C ASN A 164 -4.45 -4.43 20.67
N GLU A 165 -3.70 -4.68 19.59
CA GLU A 165 -3.64 -3.75 18.45
C GLU A 165 -4.96 -3.77 17.67
N LEU A 166 -5.63 -4.92 17.58
CA LEU A 166 -6.98 -5.00 17.03
C LEU A 166 -7.99 -4.18 17.85
N ASP A 167 -7.91 -4.23 19.18
CA ASP A 167 -8.74 -3.38 20.06
C ASP A 167 -8.49 -1.89 19.77
N ASP A 168 -7.23 -1.47 19.63
CA ASP A 168 -6.86 -0.08 19.27
C ASP A 168 -7.39 0.33 17.88
N ILE A 169 -7.37 -0.57 16.90
CA ILE A 169 -7.95 -0.33 15.57
C ILE A 169 -9.47 -0.19 15.69
N GLN A 170 -10.14 -1.07 16.43
CA GLN A 170 -11.59 -1.00 16.64
C GLN A 170 -12.02 0.33 17.24
N GLU A 171 -11.33 0.80 18.28
CA GLU A 171 -11.59 2.10 18.92
C GLU A 171 -11.44 3.27 17.92
N GLN A 172 -10.44 3.21 17.03
CA GLN A 172 -10.26 4.21 15.99
C GLN A 172 -11.39 4.19 14.95
N TYR A 173 -11.93 3.03 14.61
CA TYR A 173 -12.99 2.89 13.60
C TYR A 173 -14.41 3.12 14.14
N ASP A 174 -14.61 3.11 15.45
CA ASP A 174 -15.88 3.44 16.09
C ASP A 174 -16.37 4.86 15.72
N GLN A 175 -15.45 5.82 15.56
CA GLN A 175 -15.80 7.20 15.15
C GLN A 175 -16.42 7.25 13.74
N PHE A 176 -16.12 6.26 12.89
CA PHE A 176 -16.67 6.13 11.54
C PHE A 176 -17.89 5.22 11.49
N ASN A 177 -18.37 4.74 12.65
CA ASN A 177 -19.43 3.74 12.76
C ASN A 177 -19.12 2.48 11.90
N VAL A 178 -17.84 2.07 11.91
CA VAL A 178 -17.34 0.89 11.20
C VAL A 178 -17.00 -0.19 12.21
N ASN A 179 -17.69 -1.34 12.12
CA ASN A 179 -17.45 -2.49 12.98
C ASN A 179 -16.34 -3.37 12.38
N VAL A 180 -15.12 -3.26 12.91
CA VAL A 180 -13.96 -4.06 12.52
C VAL A 180 -13.95 -5.36 13.31
N SER A 181 -13.86 -6.50 12.61
CA SER A 181 -13.92 -7.84 13.22
C SER A 181 -12.60 -8.61 13.22
N ASP A 182 -11.65 -8.17 12.39
CA ASP A 182 -10.32 -8.77 12.21
C ASP A 182 -9.44 -7.72 11.50
N ALA A 183 -8.13 -7.79 11.71
CA ALA A 183 -7.13 -6.93 11.08
C ALA A 183 -5.88 -7.75 10.73
N ARG A 184 -5.25 -7.40 9.60
CA ARG A 184 -4.07 -8.10 9.08
C ARG A 184 -3.09 -7.15 8.43
N GLU A 185 -1.83 -7.52 8.48
CA GLU A 185 -0.77 -6.93 7.65
C GLU A 185 -0.50 -7.85 6.47
N VAL A 186 -0.76 -7.38 5.24
CA VAL A 186 -0.53 -8.15 4.03
C VAL A 186 0.82 -7.78 3.43
N SER A 187 1.73 -8.74 3.37
CA SER A 187 3.03 -8.55 2.73
C SER A 187 2.88 -8.71 1.22
N VAL A 188 3.09 -7.62 0.50
CA VAL A 188 3.08 -7.56 -0.97
C VAL A 188 4.51 -7.44 -1.45
N SER A 189 5.00 -8.45 -2.17
CA SER A 189 6.29 -8.34 -2.86
C SER A 189 6.13 -7.37 -4.02
N PHE A 190 6.95 -6.33 -4.03
CA PHE A 190 6.96 -5.27 -5.03
C PHE A 190 8.31 -5.28 -5.76
N ARG A 191 8.29 -5.44 -7.09
CA ARG A 191 9.50 -5.53 -7.91
C ARG A 191 9.54 -4.43 -8.96
N VAL A 192 10.68 -3.74 -9.03
CA VAL A 192 10.97 -2.68 -9.99
C VAL A 192 12.15 -3.07 -10.86
N GLN A 193 11.93 -3.12 -12.18
CA GLN A 193 12.95 -3.46 -13.15
C GLN A 193 13.16 -2.30 -14.11
N ALA A 194 14.36 -1.71 -14.15
CA ALA A 194 14.74 -0.67 -15.09
C ALA A 194 16.01 -1.07 -15.85
N SER A 195 15.84 -1.74 -17.00
CA SER A 195 16.97 -2.34 -17.73
C SER A 195 18.01 -1.31 -18.20
N SER A 196 17.59 -0.08 -18.51
CA SER A 196 18.49 1.02 -18.89
C SER A 196 19.35 1.54 -17.75
N LEU A 197 18.95 1.30 -16.49
CA LEU A 197 19.62 1.73 -15.28
C LEU A 197 20.26 0.56 -14.50
N GLY A 198 20.09 -0.67 -14.99
CA GLY A 198 20.58 -1.88 -14.30
C GLY A 198 19.86 -2.17 -12.98
N ILE A 199 18.64 -1.65 -12.80
CA ILE A 199 17.84 -1.83 -11.57
C ILE A 199 16.97 -3.09 -11.73
N ASP A 200 17.02 -3.96 -10.74
CA ASP A 200 16.12 -5.10 -10.57
C ASP A 200 15.99 -5.38 -9.06
N GLU A 201 15.15 -4.60 -8.41
CA GLU A 201 14.97 -4.59 -6.97
C GLU A 201 13.60 -5.17 -6.61
N GLU A 202 13.56 -6.01 -5.57
CA GLU A 202 12.35 -6.59 -5.02
C GLU A 202 12.32 -6.29 -3.52
N ALA A 203 11.23 -5.70 -3.04
CA ALA A 203 11.05 -5.33 -1.65
C ALA A 203 9.63 -5.67 -1.19
N PRO A 204 9.45 -6.16 0.05
CA PRO A 204 8.12 -6.29 0.62
C PRO A 204 7.55 -4.91 0.96
N PHE A 205 6.25 -4.78 0.78
CA PHE A 205 5.45 -3.66 1.24
C PHE A 205 4.29 -4.21 2.07
N GLU A 206 4.18 -3.77 3.31
CA GLU A 206 3.10 -4.21 4.20
C GLU A 206 1.86 -3.31 3.98
N VAL A 207 0.74 -3.95 3.67
CA VAL A 207 -0.55 -3.29 3.47
C VAL A 207 -1.48 -3.68 4.62
N PRO A 208 -1.77 -2.78 5.56
CA PRO A 208 -2.73 -3.05 6.61
C PRO A 208 -4.15 -3.11 6.03
N VAL A 209 -4.90 -4.13 6.42
CA VAL A 209 -6.27 -4.37 5.99
C VAL A 209 -7.15 -4.72 7.19
N ILE A 210 -8.40 -4.29 7.13
CA ILE A 210 -9.41 -4.54 8.16
C ILE A 210 -10.61 -5.27 7.58
N LYS A 211 -11.24 -6.10 8.39
CA LYS A 211 -12.41 -6.89 8.01
C LYS A 211 -13.69 -6.27 8.54
N VAL A 212 -14.58 -5.88 7.63
CA VAL A 212 -15.90 -5.32 7.94
C VAL A 212 -16.97 -6.23 7.33
N GLY A 213 -17.70 -6.92 8.21
CA GLY A 213 -18.63 -7.98 7.81
C GLY A 213 -17.89 -9.15 7.14
N ASN A 214 -18.21 -9.42 5.88
CA ASN A 214 -17.64 -10.55 5.13
C ASN A 214 -16.50 -10.13 4.18
N SER A 215 -16.12 -8.85 4.14
CA SER A 215 -15.14 -8.32 3.18
C SER A 215 -13.99 -7.62 3.89
N TRP A 216 -12.82 -7.66 3.26
CA TRP A 216 -11.64 -6.92 3.67
C TRP A 216 -11.53 -5.57 2.93
N TYR A 217 -11.02 -4.57 3.64
CA TYR A 217 -10.83 -3.19 3.19
C TYR A 217 -9.44 -2.72 3.60
N ILE A 218 -8.94 -1.69 2.95
CA ILE A 218 -7.68 -1.05 3.32
C ILE A 218 -7.88 -0.33 4.66
N ASP A 219 -6.95 -0.56 5.59
CA ASP A 219 -6.90 0.21 6.82
C ASP A 219 -6.27 1.57 6.54
N VAL A 220 -7.10 2.51 6.08
CA VAL A 220 -6.67 3.86 5.72
C VAL A 220 -6.15 4.69 6.89
N VAL A 221 -6.47 4.29 8.12
CA VAL A 221 -5.98 4.96 9.34
C VAL A 221 -4.55 4.53 9.64
N SER A 222 -4.25 3.24 9.48
CA SER A 222 -2.91 2.68 9.72
C SER A 222 -1.96 2.79 8.51
N LEU A 223 -2.48 3.03 7.29
CA LEU A 223 -1.68 3.17 6.05
C LEU A 223 -0.82 4.46 5.99
N SER A 224 -0.71 5.25 7.08
CA SER A 224 -0.06 6.57 7.13
C SER A 224 1.45 6.55 7.37
#